data_AF-A0A8T0QLN0-F1
#
_entry.id   AF-A0A8T0QLN0-F1
#
_cell.length_a   1.000
_cell.length_b   1.000
_cell.length_c   1.000
_cell.angle_alpha   90.00
_cell.angle_beta   90.00
_cell.angle_gamma   90.00
#
_symmetry.space_group_name_H-M   'P 1'
#
loop_
_entity.id
_entity.type
_entity.pdbx_description
1 polymer ?
#
loop_
_entity_poly.entity_id
_entity_poly.type
_entity_poly.pdbx_seq_one_letter_code
_entity_poly.pdbx_strand_id
1 'polypeptide(L)'
;MRWGKRGGVVTDDGAFVRGGISYATTDNLQVVPADTDNLMNLLHDLGIEDITMLEEKTLELGTEEIKVLLKQTLKSDQPLTDLMFGPSDEPARTNEPPSMGVKVSSENGSSSDCDVLRVKLLVTKTDQSVVHAEVPEEFCNILFSFLTLPLGHVVKLLGGSSSISSIDNLHRSVGENMTGYIKSDVCRDMALSPKLPPFFSCNNNFLMTDEQAPRDSITLLVAVNPKVPTMTTETGGGYAKGQGKFLVTNELRVVPFSLINAFSELKNKEHSVSQLETTEFAFTKAEVLNLLRAALVSREALTLACSPPTKSKRRLRH
;
A
#
# COMPACT_ATOMS: atom_id res chain seq x y z
N MET A 1 -16.21 15.78 6.62
CA MET A 1 -15.16 16.71 7.11
C MET A 1 -15.23 18.00 6.30
N ARG A 2 -15.66 19.11 6.93
CA ARG A 2 -15.62 20.45 6.31
C ARG A 2 -14.26 21.05 6.59
N TRP A 3 -13.47 21.30 5.55
CA TRP A 3 -12.24 22.07 5.66
C TRP A 3 -12.61 23.54 5.85
N GLY A 4 -12.59 24.03 7.08
CA GLY A 4 -12.77 25.45 7.38
C GLY A 4 -11.50 26.23 7.07
N LYS A 5 -11.52 27.06 6.02
CA LYS A 5 -10.51 28.11 5.79
C LYS A 5 -10.57 29.09 6.96
N ARG A 6 -9.57 29.09 7.85
CA ARG A 6 -9.36 30.18 8.80
C ARG A 6 -8.36 31.18 8.20
N GLY A 7 -8.81 32.43 8.12
CA GLY A 7 -8.12 33.69 7.80
C GLY A 7 -6.65 33.63 7.42
N GLY A 8 -6.39 33.82 6.13
CA GLY A 8 -5.09 34.11 5.52
C GLY A 8 -5.34 34.39 4.04
N VAL A 9 -4.56 35.29 3.44
CA VAL A 9 -4.67 35.77 2.05
C VAL A 9 -5.14 34.63 1.14
N VAL A 10 -6.26 34.85 0.43
CA VAL A 10 -6.75 33.91 -0.58
C VAL A 10 -5.74 33.94 -1.73
N THR A 11 -4.70 33.12 -1.65
CA THR A 11 -4.06 32.66 -2.87
C THR A 11 -5.07 31.74 -3.54
N ASP A 12 -5.23 31.88 -4.86
CA ASP A 12 -6.12 31.06 -5.69
C ASP A 12 -5.68 29.57 -5.74
N ASP A 13 -4.67 29.21 -4.97
CA ASP A 13 -4.02 27.91 -5.04
C ASP A 13 -4.83 26.79 -4.39
N GLY A 14 -4.91 25.64 -5.06
CA GLY A 14 -5.66 24.43 -4.69
C GLY A 14 -5.19 23.72 -3.41
N ALA A 15 -5.35 22.40 -3.27
CA ALA A 15 -4.80 21.69 -2.09
C ALA A 15 -3.32 21.33 -2.29
N PHE A 16 -3.02 20.65 -3.40
CA PHE A 16 -1.68 20.15 -3.74
C PHE A 16 -1.03 20.89 -4.91
N VAL A 17 -1.84 21.22 -5.92
CA VAL A 17 -1.41 21.90 -7.14
C VAL A 17 -1.72 23.39 -7.09
N ARG A 18 -1.02 24.17 -7.92
CA ARG A 18 -1.24 25.62 -8.08
C ARG A 18 -2.62 25.90 -8.68
N GLY A 19 -3.18 27.04 -8.29
CA GLY A 19 -4.45 27.53 -8.80
C GLY A 19 -4.32 28.10 -10.21
N GLY A 20 -5.44 28.24 -10.92
CA GLY A 20 -5.47 28.88 -12.23
C GLY A 20 -4.83 28.10 -13.37
N ILE A 21 -4.47 26.83 -13.16
CA ILE A 21 -3.89 25.94 -14.17
C ILE A 21 -4.85 24.76 -14.38
N SER A 22 -5.01 24.34 -15.64
CA SER A 22 -5.76 23.14 -16.00
C SER A 22 -4.84 21.93 -16.05
N TYR A 23 -5.36 20.76 -15.68
CA TYR A 23 -4.61 19.51 -15.63
C TYR A 23 -5.33 18.43 -16.41
N ALA A 24 -4.58 17.63 -17.16
CA ALA A 24 -5.08 16.42 -17.81
C ALA A 24 -4.79 15.21 -16.92
N THR A 25 -5.67 14.23 -16.95
CA THR A 25 -5.50 12.97 -16.23
C THR A 25 -5.87 11.82 -17.15
N THR A 26 -4.96 10.87 -17.31
CA THR A 26 -5.18 9.66 -18.10
C THR A 26 -6.02 8.64 -17.32
N ASP A 27 -6.53 7.61 -18.01
CA ASP A 27 -7.33 6.56 -17.38
C ASP A 27 -6.59 5.84 -16.24
N ASN A 28 -5.28 5.60 -16.42
CA ASN A 28 -4.40 5.06 -15.38
C ASN A 28 -3.94 6.12 -14.35
N LEU A 29 -4.68 7.22 -14.17
CA LEU A 29 -4.50 8.29 -13.20
C LEU A 29 -3.15 9.01 -13.22
N GLN A 30 -2.46 9.02 -14.36
CA GLN A 30 -1.31 9.90 -14.53
C GLN A 30 -1.79 11.33 -14.72
N VAL A 31 -1.34 12.23 -13.86
CA VAL A 31 -1.66 13.67 -13.91
C VAL A 31 -0.53 14.42 -14.58
N VAL A 32 -0.89 15.28 -15.55
CA VAL A 32 0.02 16.19 -16.26
C VAL A 32 -0.64 17.57 -16.44
N PRO A 33 0.13 18.65 -16.63
CA PRO A 33 -0.41 19.95 -17.02
C PRO A 33 -1.17 19.86 -18.35
N ALA A 34 -2.30 20.55 -18.48
CA ALA A 34 -3.06 20.61 -19.72
C ALA A 34 -2.47 21.68 -20.65
N ASP A 35 -1.41 21.31 -21.35
CA ASP A 35 -0.80 22.08 -22.44
C ASP A 35 -0.79 21.27 -23.74
N THR A 36 -0.55 21.95 -24.87
CA THR A 36 -0.60 21.33 -26.19
C THR A 36 0.48 20.25 -26.36
N ASP A 37 1.65 20.44 -25.76
CA ASP A 37 2.75 19.48 -25.88
C ASP A 37 2.41 18.17 -25.15
N ASN A 38 1.88 18.27 -23.93
CA ASN A 38 1.41 17.12 -23.17
C ASN A 38 0.22 16.44 -23.85
N LEU A 39 -0.72 17.20 -24.43
CA LEU A 39 -1.81 16.61 -25.22
C LEU A 39 -1.28 15.79 -26.39
N MET A 40 -0.34 16.32 -27.18
CA MET A 40 0.25 15.59 -28.31
C MET A 40 1.01 14.35 -27.87
N ASN A 41 1.77 14.44 -26.77
CA ASN A 41 2.46 13.28 -26.18
C ASN A 41 1.46 12.22 -25.71
N LEU A 42 0.37 12.62 -25.04
CA LEU A 42 -0.67 11.69 -24.59
C LEU A 42 -1.38 10.99 -25.76
N LEU A 43 -1.71 11.71 -26.83
CA LEU A 43 -2.33 11.11 -28.02
C LEU A 43 -1.40 10.07 -28.66
N HIS A 44 -0.10 10.39 -28.75
CA HIS A 44 0.91 9.47 -29.26
C HIS A 44 1.07 8.24 -28.35
N ASP A 45 1.15 8.43 -27.02
CA ASP A 45 1.32 7.34 -26.05
C ASP A 45 0.09 6.40 -26.00
N LEU A 46 -1.10 6.93 -26.28
CA LEU A 46 -2.34 6.16 -26.40
C LEU A 46 -2.52 5.52 -27.79
N GLY A 47 -1.63 5.80 -28.76
CA GLY A 47 -1.71 5.27 -30.11
C GLY A 47 -2.86 5.85 -30.95
N ILE A 48 -3.30 7.07 -30.65
CA ILE A 48 -4.39 7.75 -31.35
C ILE A 48 -3.80 8.51 -32.55
N GLU A 49 -4.03 8.00 -33.75
CA GLU A 49 -3.63 8.64 -35.01
C GLU A 49 -4.72 9.56 -35.58
N ASP A 50 -5.99 9.19 -35.41
CA ASP A 50 -7.15 9.92 -35.92
C ASP A 50 -8.00 10.49 -34.78
N ILE A 51 -7.85 11.79 -34.54
CA ILE A 51 -8.58 12.55 -33.50
C ILE A 51 -10.09 12.54 -33.74
N THR A 52 -10.55 12.32 -34.99
CA THR A 52 -12.00 12.32 -35.29
C THR A 52 -12.74 11.14 -34.65
N MET A 53 -12.02 10.12 -34.19
CA MET A 53 -12.57 9.00 -33.43
C MET A 53 -12.87 9.33 -31.96
N LEU A 54 -12.42 10.49 -31.46
CA LEU A 54 -12.59 10.87 -30.06
C LEU A 54 -13.97 11.48 -29.82
N GLU A 55 -14.62 11.02 -28.75
CA GLU A 55 -15.89 11.57 -28.27
C GLU A 55 -15.63 12.35 -26.97
N GLU A 56 -16.07 13.61 -26.92
CA GLU A 56 -16.03 14.40 -25.69
C GLU A 56 -17.19 14.01 -24.77
N LYS A 57 -16.86 13.64 -23.53
CA LYS A 57 -17.85 13.39 -22.48
C LYS A 57 -17.50 14.15 -21.21
N THR A 58 -18.51 14.71 -20.57
CA THR A 58 -18.36 15.38 -19.28
C THR A 58 -18.74 14.42 -18.16
N LEU A 59 -17.86 14.29 -17.17
CA LEU A 59 -18.08 13.49 -15.96
C LEU A 59 -18.22 14.41 -14.76
N GLU A 60 -19.37 14.37 -14.09
CA GLU A 60 -19.57 15.08 -12.83
C GLU A 60 -19.10 14.20 -11.66
N LEU A 61 -18.14 14.70 -10.87
CA LEU A 61 -17.58 13.97 -9.74
C LEU A 61 -18.13 14.49 -8.41
N GLY A 62 -19.08 13.74 -7.86
CA GLY A 62 -19.59 13.93 -6.51
C GLY A 62 -18.87 13.05 -5.48
N THR A 63 -19.39 13.04 -4.25
CA THR A 63 -18.78 12.27 -3.15
C THR A 63 -18.88 10.76 -3.36
N GLU A 64 -19.97 10.28 -3.97
CA GLU A 64 -20.14 8.84 -4.22
C GLU A 64 -19.26 8.40 -5.39
N GLU A 65 -19.15 9.20 -6.44
CA GLU A 65 -18.31 8.94 -7.61
C GLU A 65 -16.83 8.88 -7.19
N ILE A 66 -16.37 9.77 -6.31
CA ILE A 66 -15.00 9.74 -5.79
C ILE A 66 -14.73 8.49 -4.93
N LYS A 67 -15.71 8.00 -4.17
CA LYS A 67 -15.57 6.73 -3.43
C LYS A 67 -15.48 5.54 -4.38
N VAL A 68 -16.30 5.52 -5.43
CA VAL A 68 -16.25 4.49 -6.47
C VAL A 68 -14.91 4.55 -7.19
N LEU A 69 -14.43 5.74 -7.55
CA LEU A 69 -13.13 5.95 -8.16
C LEU A 69 -12.00 5.38 -7.30
N LEU A 70 -11.96 5.72 -6.00
CA LEU A 70 -10.96 5.19 -5.08
C LEU A 70 -10.99 3.66 -5.00
N LYS A 71 -12.19 3.06 -5.02
CA LYS A 71 -12.35 1.60 -5.04
C LYS A 71 -11.80 1.01 -6.35
N GLN A 72 -12.04 1.65 -7.49
CA GLN A 72 -11.52 1.18 -8.78
C GLN A 72 -10.02 1.40 -8.92
N THR A 73 -9.45 2.49 -8.39
CA THR A 73 -8.00 2.72 -8.33
C THR A 73 -7.29 1.54 -7.66
N LEU A 74 -7.88 0.95 -6.62
CA LEU A 74 -7.32 -0.20 -5.90
C LEU A 74 -7.60 -1.55 -6.55
N LYS A 75 -8.31 -1.61 -7.67
CA LYS A 75 -8.74 -2.86 -8.30
C LYS A 75 -8.36 -2.97 -9.75
N SER A 76 -8.49 -1.88 -10.50
CA SER A 76 -8.42 -1.80 -11.95
C SER A 76 -7.22 -1.00 -12.43
N ASP A 77 -6.71 -1.36 -13.60
CA ASP A 77 -5.73 -0.57 -14.35
C ASP A 77 -6.40 0.57 -15.16
N GLN A 78 -7.73 0.57 -15.27
CA GLN A 78 -8.56 1.54 -16.01
C GLN A 78 -9.68 2.16 -15.14
N PRO A 79 -9.33 2.83 -14.03
CA PRO A 79 -10.30 3.27 -13.03
C PRO A 79 -11.27 4.36 -13.50
N LEU A 80 -10.93 5.22 -14.48
CA LEU A 80 -11.87 6.23 -14.99
C LEU A 80 -12.88 5.59 -15.95
N THR A 81 -12.43 4.66 -16.79
CA THR A 81 -13.30 3.86 -17.66
C THR A 81 -14.30 3.06 -16.83
N ASP A 82 -13.84 2.35 -15.79
CA ASP A 82 -14.72 1.57 -14.89
C ASP A 82 -15.68 2.43 -14.07
N LEU A 83 -15.29 3.68 -13.76
CA LEU A 83 -16.17 4.64 -13.10
C LEU A 83 -17.29 5.10 -14.04
N MET A 84 -16.97 5.33 -15.30
CA MET A 84 -17.89 5.89 -16.30
C MET A 84 -18.85 4.85 -16.89
N PHE A 85 -18.34 3.67 -17.22
CA PHE A 85 -19.09 2.63 -17.94
C PHE A 85 -19.50 1.46 -17.04
N GLY A 86 -19.10 1.50 -15.77
CA GLY A 86 -19.26 0.39 -14.83
C GLY A 86 -18.08 -0.59 -14.92
N PRO A 87 -17.88 -1.41 -13.87
CA PRO A 87 -16.80 -2.40 -13.86
C PRO A 87 -16.99 -3.39 -15.01
N SER A 88 -15.95 -3.57 -15.81
CA SER A 88 -15.89 -4.65 -16.80
C SER A 88 -15.98 -6.05 -16.14
N ASP A 89 -16.52 -7.03 -16.86
CA ASP A 89 -16.57 -8.45 -16.42
C ASP A 89 -15.18 -9.14 -16.49
N GLU A 90 -14.17 -8.45 -17.01
CA GLU A 90 -12.78 -8.92 -17.11
C GLU A 90 -12.07 -8.89 -15.73
N PRO A 91 -11.12 -9.80 -15.47
CA PRO A 91 -10.36 -9.78 -14.23
C PRO A 91 -9.65 -8.42 -14.08
N ALA A 92 -9.94 -7.73 -12.97
CA ALA A 92 -9.54 -6.35 -12.71
C ALA A 92 -8.01 -6.07 -12.80
N ARG A 93 -7.16 -7.11 -12.84
CA ARG A 93 -5.72 -7.00 -13.11
C ARG A 93 -5.24 -8.16 -13.96
N THR A 94 -4.21 -7.91 -14.78
CA THR A 94 -3.45 -8.99 -15.42
C THR A 94 -2.89 -9.93 -14.35
N ASN A 95 -3.16 -11.23 -14.47
CA ASN A 95 -2.70 -12.28 -13.53
C ASN A 95 -1.17 -12.50 -13.57
N GLU A 96 -0.38 -11.53 -14.04
CA GLU A 96 1.07 -11.66 -13.98
C GLU A 96 1.52 -11.62 -12.51
N PRO A 97 2.30 -12.60 -12.06
CA PRO A 97 2.79 -12.61 -10.69
C PRO A 97 3.62 -11.35 -10.45
N PRO A 98 3.37 -10.61 -9.36
CA PRO A 98 4.11 -9.39 -9.08
C PRO A 98 5.60 -9.73 -8.99
N SER A 99 6.45 -8.86 -9.54
CA SER A 99 7.90 -9.07 -9.46
C SER A 99 8.33 -9.02 -7.99
N MET A 100 8.59 -10.17 -7.38
CA MET A 100 9.04 -10.28 -5.99
C MET A 100 10.55 -10.04 -5.92
N GLY A 101 10.93 -8.76 -5.91
CA GLY A 101 12.33 -8.32 -5.90
C GLY A 101 12.45 -6.88 -5.42
N VAL A 102 12.31 -6.67 -4.11
CA VAL A 102 12.52 -5.35 -3.52
C VAL A 102 14.02 -5.06 -3.45
N LYS A 103 14.48 -4.01 -4.16
CA LYS A 103 15.80 -3.42 -3.90
C LYS A 103 15.71 -2.63 -2.59
N VAL A 104 16.18 -3.23 -1.50
CA VAL A 104 16.32 -2.52 -0.23
C VAL A 104 17.49 -1.54 -0.37
N SER A 105 17.20 -0.25 -0.53
CA SER A 105 18.20 0.81 -0.39
C SER A 105 18.60 0.86 1.08
N SER A 106 19.85 0.49 1.35
CA SER A 106 20.43 0.49 2.70
C SER A 106 20.76 1.92 3.09
N GLU A 107 19.96 2.54 3.96
CA GLU A 107 20.34 3.78 4.65
C GLU A 107 20.81 3.43 6.06
N ASN A 108 22.00 3.94 6.40
CA ASN A 108 22.79 3.61 7.59
C ASN A 108 22.05 3.91 8.91
N GLY A 109 22.18 2.99 9.88
CA GLY A 109 22.04 3.34 11.30
C GLY A 109 21.55 2.21 12.22
N SER A 110 22.48 1.68 13.01
CA SER A 110 22.31 0.81 14.18
C SER A 110 21.97 -0.67 13.92
N SER A 111 23.00 -1.50 13.96
CA SER A 111 22.92 -2.94 14.20
C SER A 111 22.31 -3.22 15.58
N SER A 112 21.13 -3.84 15.60
CA SER A 112 20.70 -4.67 16.72
C SER A 112 20.19 -5.98 16.15
N ASP A 113 20.70 -7.08 16.68
CA ASP A 113 20.60 -8.48 16.25
C ASP A 113 19.15 -9.05 16.29
N CYS A 114 18.18 -8.39 15.65
CA CYS A 114 16.76 -8.78 15.66
C CYS A 114 16.03 -8.52 14.32
N ASP A 115 16.75 -8.56 13.20
CA ASP A 115 16.19 -8.28 11.86
C ASP A 115 15.46 -9.47 11.20
N VAL A 116 15.25 -10.55 11.96
CA VAL A 116 14.66 -11.79 11.46
C VAL A 116 13.58 -12.29 12.41
N LEU A 117 12.35 -12.38 11.92
CA LEU A 117 11.20 -12.89 12.66
C LEU A 117 10.81 -14.27 12.13
N ARG A 118 10.99 -15.32 12.94
CA ARG A 118 10.67 -16.69 12.52
C ARG A 118 9.22 -17.03 12.86
N VAL A 119 8.51 -17.61 11.91
CA VAL A 119 7.14 -18.09 12.08
C VAL A 119 7.01 -19.54 11.62
N LYS A 120 6.00 -20.23 12.13
CA LYS A 120 5.71 -21.62 11.77
C LYS A 120 4.51 -21.64 10.82
N LEU A 121 4.70 -22.17 9.63
CA LEU A 121 3.69 -22.27 8.59
C LEU A 121 3.16 -23.69 8.53
N LEU A 122 1.86 -23.83 8.30
CA LEU A 122 1.25 -25.06 7.84
C LEU A 122 1.00 -24.93 6.34
N VAL A 123 1.68 -25.75 5.55
CA VAL A 123 1.62 -25.71 4.09
C VAL A 123 1.14 -27.04 3.52
N THR A 124 0.63 -27.00 2.29
CA THR A 124 0.26 -28.19 1.51
C THR A 124 1.46 -28.72 0.72
N LYS A 125 1.68 -30.03 0.77
CA LYS A 125 2.77 -30.70 0.03
C LYS A 125 2.62 -30.64 -1.48
N THR A 126 1.39 -30.48 -1.97
CA THR A 126 1.03 -30.52 -3.40
C THR A 126 1.51 -29.30 -4.16
N ASP A 127 1.27 -28.13 -3.61
CA ASP A 127 1.42 -26.83 -4.25
C ASP A 127 2.22 -25.84 -3.38
N GLN A 128 2.68 -26.27 -2.20
CA GLN A 128 3.41 -25.44 -1.24
C GLN A 128 2.62 -24.18 -0.82
N SER A 129 1.29 -24.25 -0.87
CA SER A 129 0.44 -23.14 -0.47
C SER A 129 0.25 -23.11 1.04
N VAL A 130 0.21 -21.89 1.59
CA VAL A 130 0.05 -21.67 3.02
C VAL A 130 -1.41 -21.83 3.39
N VAL A 131 -1.70 -22.74 4.32
CA VAL A 131 -3.01 -22.88 4.95
C VAL A 131 -3.16 -21.78 5.99
N HIS A 132 -2.27 -21.79 7.00
CA HIS A 132 -2.17 -20.76 8.02
C HIS A 132 -0.76 -20.72 8.62
N ALA A 133 -0.45 -19.64 9.31
CA ALA A 133 0.77 -19.42 10.07
C ALA A 133 0.46 -19.33 11.57
N GLU A 134 1.24 -20.04 12.38
CA GLU A 134 1.35 -19.81 13.82
C GLU A 134 2.42 -18.75 14.05
N VAL A 135 2.03 -17.59 14.57
CA VAL A 135 2.88 -16.41 14.66
C VAL A 135 2.91 -15.82 16.07
N PRO A 136 3.99 -15.13 16.46
CA PRO A 136 4.04 -14.41 17.73
C PRO A 136 3.35 -13.03 17.62
N GLU A 137 3.28 -12.31 18.73
CA GLU A 137 2.64 -10.98 18.85
C GLU A 137 3.26 -9.96 17.86
N GLU A 138 4.58 -10.03 17.71
CA GLU A 138 5.42 -9.15 16.91
C GLU A 138 5.02 -9.21 15.44
N PHE A 139 4.68 -10.39 14.92
CA PHE A 139 4.18 -10.54 13.55
C PHE A 139 2.81 -9.87 13.38
N CYS A 140 1.94 -9.97 14.38
CA CYS A 140 0.63 -9.33 14.35
C CYS A 140 0.79 -7.80 14.36
N ASN A 141 1.73 -7.27 15.14
CA ASN A 141 2.06 -5.85 15.14
C ASN A 141 2.53 -5.37 13.75
N ILE A 142 3.27 -6.20 13.00
CA ILE A 142 3.65 -5.91 11.60
C ILE A 142 2.43 -5.88 10.68
N LEU A 143 1.53 -6.87 10.78
CA LEU A 143 0.32 -6.89 9.96
C LEU A 143 -0.59 -5.70 10.25
N PHE A 144 -0.75 -5.34 11.52
CA PHE A 144 -1.58 -4.22 11.93
C PHE A 144 -0.96 -2.86 11.55
N SER A 145 0.37 -2.76 11.50
CA SER A 145 1.01 -1.54 11.00
C SER A 145 0.81 -1.32 9.50
N PHE A 146 0.51 -2.36 8.69
CA PHE A 146 0.13 -2.15 7.28
C PHE A 146 -1.09 -1.23 7.14
N LEU A 147 -1.99 -1.22 8.12
CA LEU A 147 -3.19 -0.37 8.12
C LEU A 147 -2.88 1.10 8.44
N THR A 148 -1.71 1.39 9.00
CA THR A 148 -1.32 2.74 9.41
C THR A 148 -0.47 3.46 8.36
N LEU A 149 0.12 2.71 7.43
CA LEU A 149 0.98 3.25 6.39
C LEU A 149 0.19 4.13 5.39
N PRO A 150 0.58 5.40 5.22
CA PRO A 150 0.03 6.24 4.17
C PRO A 150 0.41 5.71 2.79
N LEU A 151 -0.52 5.71 1.84
CA LEU A 151 -0.34 5.07 0.54
C LEU A 151 0.86 5.60 -0.26
N GLY A 152 1.13 6.91 -0.21
CA GLY A 152 2.33 7.49 -0.84
C GLY A 152 3.63 6.93 -0.27
N HIS A 153 3.68 6.71 1.05
CA HIS A 153 4.83 6.10 1.72
C HIS A 153 4.96 4.61 1.36
N VAL A 154 3.85 3.88 1.19
CA VAL A 154 3.86 2.48 0.72
C VAL A 154 4.53 2.36 -0.65
N VAL A 155 4.18 3.22 -1.61
CA VAL A 155 4.82 3.21 -2.95
C VAL A 155 6.33 3.45 -2.83
N LYS A 156 6.75 4.40 -1.99
CA LYS A 156 8.16 4.67 -1.71
C LYS A 156 8.88 3.47 -1.08
N LEU A 157 8.29 2.84 -0.06
CA LEU A 157 8.82 1.63 0.59
C LEU A 157 9.00 0.47 -0.39
N LEU A 158 8.09 0.35 -1.36
CA LEU A 158 8.13 -0.67 -2.41
C LEU A 158 8.98 -0.26 -3.64
N GLY A 159 9.84 0.75 -3.49
CA GLY A 159 10.79 1.15 -4.52
C GLY A 159 10.15 1.85 -5.73
N GLY A 160 9.05 2.59 -5.51
CA GLY A 160 8.32 3.29 -6.58
C GLY A 160 7.34 2.41 -7.36
N SER A 161 7.14 1.16 -6.93
CA SER A 161 6.21 0.22 -7.56
C SER A 161 5.41 -0.56 -6.51
N SER A 162 4.15 -0.17 -6.32
CA SER A 162 3.20 -0.83 -5.44
C SER A 162 2.51 -2.04 -6.09
N SER A 163 2.75 -2.28 -7.39
CA SER A 163 1.99 -3.24 -8.21
C SER A 163 0.53 -2.81 -8.45
N ILE A 164 0.21 -1.56 -8.14
CA ILE A 164 -1.04 -0.91 -8.50
C ILE A 164 -0.70 0.28 -9.41
N SER A 165 -0.86 0.07 -10.71
CA SER A 165 -0.40 0.99 -11.77
C SER A 165 -0.87 2.43 -11.58
N SER A 166 -2.15 2.60 -11.25
CA SER A 166 -2.78 3.91 -11.07
C SER A 166 -2.23 4.69 -9.86
N ILE A 167 -1.87 3.98 -8.78
CA ILE A 167 -1.25 4.58 -7.60
C ILE A 167 0.21 4.93 -7.88
N ASP A 168 0.92 4.05 -8.60
CA ASP A 168 2.31 4.29 -9.01
C ASP A 168 2.40 5.51 -9.94
N ASN A 169 1.42 5.68 -10.83
CA ASN A 169 1.33 6.85 -11.70
C ASN A 169 1.00 8.13 -10.94
N LEU A 170 0.08 8.10 -9.97
CA LEU A 170 -0.17 9.27 -9.10
C LEU A 170 1.09 9.67 -8.32
N HIS A 171 1.82 8.69 -7.78
CA HIS A 171 3.08 8.92 -7.07
C HIS A 171 4.15 9.53 -8.00
N ARG A 172 4.32 8.96 -9.20
CA ARG A 172 5.24 9.48 -10.21
C ARG A 172 4.85 10.88 -10.69
N SER A 173 3.56 11.16 -10.87
CA SER A 173 3.08 12.48 -11.27
C SER A 173 3.50 13.54 -10.27
N VAL A 174 3.39 13.25 -8.97
CA VAL A 174 3.86 14.17 -7.92
C VAL A 174 5.39 14.32 -7.91
N GLY A 175 6.12 13.23 -8.18
CA GLY A 175 7.59 13.21 -8.11
C GLY A 175 8.29 13.84 -9.31
N GLU A 176 7.77 13.62 -10.52
CA GLU A 176 8.48 13.87 -11.79
C GLU A 176 7.68 14.82 -12.69
N ASN A 177 6.43 14.49 -13.02
CA ASN A 177 5.67 15.19 -14.07
C ASN A 177 5.10 16.55 -13.66
N MET A 178 4.89 16.77 -12.35
CA MET A 178 4.26 17.99 -11.82
C MET A 178 5.27 18.93 -11.16
N THR A 179 6.56 18.79 -11.50
CA THR A 179 7.61 19.69 -11.04
C THR A 179 7.32 21.13 -11.47
N GLY A 180 7.26 22.07 -10.52
CA GLY A 180 6.87 23.46 -10.76
C GLY A 180 5.35 23.74 -10.73
N TYR A 181 4.51 22.71 -10.84
CA TYR A 181 3.04 22.83 -10.75
C TYR A 181 2.49 22.52 -9.35
N ILE A 182 3.29 21.85 -8.51
CA ILE A 182 3.03 21.70 -7.07
C ILE A 182 3.33 23.02 -6.35
N LYS A 183 2.59 23.31 -5.28
CA LYS A 183 2.73 24.56 -4.51
C LYS A 183 4.13 24.76 -3.93
N SER A 184 4.71 23.72 -3.34
CA SER A 184 6.01 23.77 -2.68
C SER A 184 6.63 22.38 -2.58
N ASP A 185 7.95 22.34 -2.42
CA ASP A 185 8.67 21.08 -2.17
C ASP A 185 8.20 20.37 -0.90
N VAL A 186 7.81 21.13 0.13
CA VAL A 186 7.23 20.55 1.36
C VAL A 186 5.92 19.81 1.07
N CYS A 187 5.06 20.36 0.20
CA CYS A 187 3.82 19.71 -0.21
C CYS A 187 4.09 18.45 -1.05
N ARG A 188 5.07 18.53 -1.95
CA ARG A 188 5.54 17.40 -2.77
C ARG A 188 6.04 16.25 -1.87
N ASP A 189 6.96 16.54 -0.96
CA ASP A 189 7.54 15.55 -0.06
C ASP A 189 6.49 14.93 0.87
N MET A 190 5.52 15.73 1.33
CA MET A 190 4.40 15.25 2.14
C MET A 190 3.49 14.29 1.38
N ALA A 191 3.29 14.48 0.08
CA ALA A 191 2.48 13.57 -0.75
C ALA A 191 3.26 12.29 -1.13
N LEU A 192 4.56 12.40 -1.41
CA LEU A 192 5.42 11.27 -1.79
C LEU A 192 5.78 10.34 -0.62
N SER A 193 5.85 10.89 0.59
CA SER A 193 6.21 10.12 1.79
C SER A 193 5.61 10.78 3.04
N PRO A 194 4.28 10.70 3.23
CA PRO A 194 3.64 11.27 4.41
C PRO A 194 4.18 10.62 5.69
N LYS A 195 4.42 11.43 6.72
CA LYS A 195 4.77 10.95 8.06
C LYS A 195 3.55 10.41 8.77
N LEU A 196 3.73 9.38 9.60
CA LEU A 196 2.66 8.83 10.42
C LEU A 196 2.12 9.89 11.39
N PRO A 197 0.81 9.92 11.65
CA PRO A 197 0.27 10.69 12.76
C PRO A 197 0.85 10.20 14.09
N PRO A 198 0.86 11.04 15.14
CA PRO A 198 1.35 10.61 16.46
C PRO A 198 0.59 9.40 17.00
N PHE A 199 1.34 8.47 17.59
CA PHE A 199 0.95 7.17 18.13
C PHE A 199 0.53 6.09 17.12
N PHE A 200 0.82 6.24 15.82
CA PHE A 200 0.56 5.25 14.77
C PHE A 200 1.78 4.39 14.39
N SER A 201 2.98 4.73 14.87
CA SER A 201 4.15 3.87 14.66
C SER A 201 4.03 2.56 15.45
N CYS A 202 4.74 1.52 15.02
CA CYS A 202 5.01 0.34 15.85
C CYS A 202 6.51 0.25 16.08
N ASN A 203 6.93 -0.31 17.22
CA ASN A 203 8.35 -0.59 17.48
C ASN A 203 8.83 -1.81 16.67
N ASN A 204 8.68 -1.75 15.35
CA ASN A 204 9.03 -2.83 14.45
C ASN A 204 10.12 -2.29 13.51
N ASN A 205 11.32 -2.85 13.57
CA ASN A 205 12.45 -2.43 12.74
C ASN A 205 12.25 -2.71 11.24
N PHE A 206 11.20 -3.46 10.87
CA PHE A 206 10.91 -3.87 9.50
C PHE A 206 10.41 -2.74 8.59
N LEU A 207 9.62 -1.79 9.13
CA LEU A 207 8.98 -0.73 8.35
C LEU A 207 9.47 0.62 8.87
N MET A 208 10.58 1.12 8.32
CA MET A 208 11.15 2.41 8.70
C MET A 208 10.19 3.54 8.33
N THR A 209 9.38 3.99 9.28
CA THR A 209 8.39 5.03 9.06
C THR A 209 8.54 6.14 10.08
N ASP A 210 8.76 7.37 9.59
CA ASP A 210 8.84 8.53 10.45
C ASP A 210 7.47 8.88 11.03
N GLU A 211 7.43 9.08 12.34
CA GLU A 211 6.24 9.54 13.05
C GLU A 211 6.35 11.04 13.35
N GLN A 212 5.23 11.74 13.18
CA GLN A 212 5.14 13.14 13.60
C GLN A 212 5.17 13.22 15.12
N ALA A 213 5.97 14.14 15.65
CA ALA A 213 5.96 14.43 17.08
C ALA A 213 4.56 14.93 17.49
N PRO A 214 4.04 14.50 18.67
CA PRO A 214 2.85 15.09 19.26
C PRO A 214 3.02 16.62 19.35
N ARG A 215 2.03 17.38 18.87
CA ARG A 215 2.10 18.85 18.97
C ARG A 215 1.61 19.28 20.35
N ASP A 216 2.52 19.86 21.14
CA ASP A 216 2.19 20.57 22.38
C ASP A 216 1.52 21.91 22.06
N SER A 217 0.22 21.90 21.77
CA SER A 217 -0.53 23.13 21.54
C SER A 217 -1.10 23.65 22.85
N ILE A 218 -0.43 24.66 23.43
CA ILE A 218 -0.94 25.63 24.40
C ILE A 218 -1.73 25.00 25.58
N THR A 219 -0.98 24.63 26.63
CA THR A 219 -1.39 24.57 28.05
C THR A 219 -2.68 23.79 28.39
N LEU A 220 -2.54 22.47 28.63
CA LEU A 220 -3.19 21.58 29.63
C LEU A 220 -3.56 20.17 29.12
N LEU A 221 -3.51 19.90 27.82
CA LEU A 221 -3.83 18.57 27.28
C LEU A 221 -2.57 17.92 26.71
N VAL A 222 -2.03 16.95 27.44
CA VAL A 222 -0.97 16.07 26.97
C VAL A 222 -1.62 14.92 26.21
N ALA A 223 -1.26 14.75 24.94
CA ALA A 223 -1.71 13.59 24.17
C ALA A 223 -0.99 12.34 24.70
N VAL A 224 -1.75 11.33 25.11
CA VAL A 224 -1.24 10.09 25.70
C VAL A 224 -1.28 8.99 24.65
N ASN A 225 -0.22 8.17 24.61
CA ASN A 225 -0.16 7.03 23.71
C ASN A 225 -1.21 5.97 24.12
N PRO A 226 -2.24 5.71 23.31
CA PRO A 226 -3.28 4.75 23.67
C PRO A 226 -2.81 3.29 23.69
N LYS A 227 -1.63 2.98 23.13
CA LYS A 227 -1.04 1.63 23.14
C LYS A 227 -0.36 1.31 24.47
N VAL A 228 -0.07 2.31 25.30
CA VAL A 228 0.62 2.12 26.58
C VAL A 228 -0.35 2.48 27.71
N PRO A 229 -0.64 1.55 28.65
CA PRO A 229 -1.56 1.81 29.77
C PRO A 229 -1.08 2.92 30.72
N THR A 230 0.21 3.23 30.70
CA THR A 230 0.85 4.29 31.47
C THR A 230 0.68 5.61 30.74
N MET A 231 0.49 6.73 31.46
CA MET A 231 0.39 8.09 30.89
C MET A 231 1.71 8.57 30.27
N THR A 232 2.16 7.92 29.19
CA THR A 232 3.40 8.26 28.47
C THR A 232 3.09 9.07 27.22
N THR A 233 4.00 10.00 26.92
CA THR A 233 4.05 10.74 25.66
C THR A 233 4.95 10.05 24.62
N GLU A 234 5.53 8.91 24.98
CA GLU A 234 6.43 8.16 24.11
C GLU A 234 5.66 7.59 22.91
N THR A 235 6.25 7.79 21.73
CA THR A 235 5.85 7.18 20.47
C THR A 235 6.16 5.69 20.45
N GLY A 236 5.44 4.90 19.64
CA GLY A 236 5.72 3.47 19.49
C GLY A 236 4.84 2.51 20.31
N GLY A 237 5.32 1.28 20.52
CA GLY A 237 4.59 0.16 21.16
C GLY A 237 3.97 -0.84 20.17
N GLY A 238 3.27 -1.85 20.69
CA GLY A 238 2.54 -2.87 19.92
C GLY A 238 1.03 -2.68 19.96
N TYR A 239 0.32 -3.22 18.96
CA TYR A 239 -1.15 -3.25 18.88
C TYR A 239 -1.76 -4.47 19.55
N ALA A 240 -1.08 -5.61 19.46
CA ALA A 240 -1.51 -6.85 20.11
C ALA A 240 -1.09 -6.86 21.59
N LYS A 241 -1.86 -7.56 22.43
CA LYS A 241 -1.65 -7.61 23.87
C LYS A 241 -1.24 -9.01 24.31
N GLY A 242 -0.01 -9.13 24.82
CA GLY A 242 0.45 -10.24 25.66
C GLY A 242 1.17 -11.35 24.90
N GLN A 243 1.85 -12.22 25.65
CA GLN A 243 2.73 -13.30 25.15
C GLN A 243 2.01 -14.46 24.41
N GLY A 244 0.83 -14.22 23.84
CA GLY A 244 0.03 -15.22 23.14
C GLY A 244 0.52 -15.47 21.71
N LYS A 245 0.31 -16.69 21.22
CA LYS A 245 0.43 -17.01 19.80
C LYS A 245 -0.85 -16.66 19.06
N PHE A 246 -0.72 -16.32 17.79
CA PHE A 246 -1.81 -16.02 16.89
C PHE A 246 -1.78 -16.96 15.70
N LEU A 247 -2.95 -17.14 15.09
CA LEU A 247 -3.11 -17.83 13.82
C LEU A 247 -3.40 -16.78 12.75
N VAL A 248 -2.64 -16.81 11.67
CA VAL A 248 -2.80 -15.94 10.51
C VAL A 248 -3.11 -16.79 9.29
N THR A 249 -4.24 -16.55 8.64
CA THR A 249 -4.61 -17.27 7.41
C THR A 249 -3.88 -16.72 6.18
N ASN A 250 -3.93 -17.41 5.05
CA ASN A 250 -3.33 -16.95 3.79
C ASN A 250 -3.87 -15.58 3.31
N GLU A 251 -5.10 -15.25 3.70
CA GLU A 251 -5.77 -13.95 3.44
C GLU A 251 -5.44 -12.89 4.51
N LEU A 252 -4.44 -13.14 5.37
CA LEU A 252 -4.00 -12.27 6.47
C LEU A 252 -5.04 -12.01 7.55
N ARG A 253 -6.07 -12.84 7.66
CA ARG A 253 -6.97 -12.83 8.81
C ARG A 253 -6.22 -13.28 10.05
N VAL A 254 -6.16 -12.42 11.07
CA VAL A 254 -5.52 -12.68 12.37
C VAL A 254 -6.57 -13.10 13.39
N VAL A 255 -6.36 -14.25 14.05
CA VAL A 255 -7.18 -14.72 15.18
C VAL A 255 -6.28 -15.24 16.31
N PRO A 256 -6.74 -15.27 17.58
CA PRO A 256 -5.99 -15.91 18.65
C PRO A 256 -5.72 -17.38 18.30
N PHE A 257 -4.51 -17.88 18.59
CA PHE A 257 -4.23 -19.28 18.33
C PHE A 257 -5.04 -20.19 19.26
N SER A 258 -5.74 -21.15 18.67
CA SER A 258 -6.36 -22.26 19.39
C SER A 258 -6.49 -23.46 18.45
N LEU A 259 -6.55 -24.67 19.01
CA LEU A 259 -6.78 -25.88 18.21
C LEU A 259 -8.13 -25.84 17.48
N ILE A 260 -9.14 -25.17 18.06
CA ILE A 260 -10.46 -24.99 17.46
C ILE A 260 -10.34 -24.12 16.20
N ASN A 261 -9.62 -23.00 16.28
CA ASN A 261 -9.41 -22.10 15.14
C ASN A 261 -8.59 -22.79 14.05
N ALA A 262 -7.51 -23.47 14.42
CA ALA A 262 -6.68 -24.22 13.47
C ALA A 262 -7.49 -25.32 12.76
N PHE A 263 -8.33 -26.06 13.49
CA PHE A 263 -9.19 -27.09 12.91
C PHE A 263 -10.27 -26.50 12.00
N SER A 264 -10.84 -25.35 12.33
CA SER A 264 -11.79 -24.65 11.48
C SER A 264 -11.18 -24.28 10.12
N GLU A 265 -9.95 -23.76 10.11
CA GLU A 265 -9.24 -23.41 8.87
C GLU A 265 -8.92 -24.66 8.02
N LEU A 266 -8.61 -25.78 8.67
CA LEU A 266 -8.40 -27.06 7.99
C LEU A 266 -9.69 -27.60 7.33
N LYS A 267 -10.80 -27.52 8.04
CA LYS A 267 -12.10 -27.97 7.54
C LYS A 267 -12.54 -27.19 6.31
N ASN A 268 -12.31 -25.88 6.31
CA ASN A 268 -12.74 -25.00 5.22
C ASN A 268 -12.02 -25.26 3.89
N LYS A 269 -10.84 -25.88 3.94
CA LYS A 269 -10.02 -26.09 2.73
C LYS A 269 -9.95 -27.56 2.26
N GLU A 270 -10.72 -28.48 2.84
CA GLU A 270 -10.84 -29.88 2.41
C GLU A 270 -9.50 -30.62 2.12
N HIS A 271 -8.48 -30.36 2.95
CA HIS A 271 -7.17 -31.00 2.79
C HIS A 271 -7.11 -32.31 3.59
N SER A 272 -6.70 -33.40 2.94
CA SER A 272 -6.30 -34.60 3.67
C SER A 272 -5.10 -34.27 4.54
N VAL A 273 -5.17 -34.56 5.84
CA VAL A 273 -4.10 -34.25 6.82
C VAL A 273 -2.75 -34.83 6.40
N SER A 274 -2.75 -35.94 5.65
CA SER A 274 -1.54 -36.57 5.09
C SER A 274 -0.76 -35.67 4.12
N GLN A 275 -1.43 -34.71 3.48
CA GLN A 275 -0.86 -33.77 2.51
C GLN A 275 -0.36 -32.48 3.16
N LEU A 276 -0.47 -32.34 4.48
CA LEU A 276 -0.01 -31.14 5.18
C LEU A 276 1.39 -31.36 5.76
N GLU A 277 2.17 -30.29 5.77
CA GLU A 277 3.46 -30.24 6.45
C GLU A 277 3.66 -28.92 7.17
N THR A 278 4.44 -28.97 8.23
CA THR A 278 4.83 -27.78 8.97
C THR A 278 6.22 -27.36 8.53
N THR A 279 6.36 -26.09 8.15
CA THR A 279 7.64 -25.48 7.76
C THR A 279 7.91 -24.24 8.62
N GLU A 280 9.17 -23.87 8.80
CA GLU A 280 9.53 -22.60 9.43
C GLU A 280 9.97 -21.62 8.36
N PHE A 281 9.48 -20.39 8.44
CA PHE A 281 9.86 -19.30 7.54
C PHE A 281 10.41 -18.13 8.35
N ALA A 282 11.47 -17.51 7.85
CA ALA A 282 12.14 -16.38 8.48
C ALA A 282 11.76 -15.12 7.70
N PHE A 283 11.17 -14.12 8.37
CA PHE A 283 10.85 -12.83 7.79
C PHE A 283 11.94 -11.81 8.12
N THR A 284 12.65 -11.38 7.08
CA THR A 284 13.53 -10.22 7.04
C THR A 284 12.75 -8.97 6.63
N LYS A 285 13.40 -7.80 6.68
CA LYS A 285 12.85 -6.55 6.11
C LYS A 285 12.38 -6.71 4.66
N ALA A 286 13.14 -7.41 3.82
CA ALA A 286 12.76 -7.62 2.42
C ALA A 286 11.50 -8.51 2.31
N GLU A 287 11.40 -9.57 3.12
CA GLU A 287 10.25 -10.46 3.12
C GLU A 287 8.99 -9.79 3.69
N VAL A 288 9.12 -8.87 4.65
CA VAL A 288 7.99 -8.06 5.13
C VAL A 288 7.50 -7.09 4.04
N LEU A 289 8.40 -6.48 3.26
CA LEU A 289 8.00 -5.62 2.13
C LEU A 289 7.36 -6.44 1.00
N ASN A 290 7.87 -7.65 0.75
CA ASN A 290 7.24 -8.62 -0.15
C ASN A 290 5.84 -9.03 0.34
N LEU A 291 5.67 -9.24 1.64
CA LEU A 291 4.37 -9.53 2.24
C LEU A 291 3.40 -8.36 2.09
N LEU A 292 3.86 -7.12 2.30
CA LEU A 292 3.08 -5.91 2.07
C LEU A 292 2.65 -5.83 0.59
N ARG A 293 3.57 -6.06 -0.34
CA ARG A 293 3.27 -6.12 -1.79
C ARG A 293 2.23 -7.19 -2.09
N ALA A 294 2.40 -8.40 -1.56
CA ALA A 294 1.48 -9.51 -1.76
C ALA A 294 0.08 -9.19 -1.20
N ALA A 295 -0.01 -8.53 -0.04
CA ALA A 295 -1.26 -8.13 0.58
C ALA A 295 -2.09 -7.14 -0.27
N LEU A 296 -1.43 -6.31 -1.10
CA LEU A 296 -2.09 -5.33 -1.96
C LEU A 296 -2.70 -5.94 -3.24
N VAL A 297 -2.22 -7.11 -3.65
CA VAL A 297 -2.53 -7.67 -4.98
C VAL A 297 -3.03 -9.10 -4.98
N SER A 298 -2.91 -9.83 -3.87
CA SER A 298 -3.26 -11.25 -3.79
C SER A 298 -4.11 -11.58 -2.58
N ARG A 299 -5.04 -12.52 -2.76
CA ARG A 299 -5.76 -13.18 -1.66
C ARG A 299 -4.94 -14.30 -1.01
N GLU A 300 -3.81 -14.66 -1.62
CA GLU A 300 -2.88 -15.68 -1.14
C GLU A 300 -1.57 -15.05 -0.69
N ALA A 301 -1.67 -14.01 0.13
CA ALA A 301 -0.56 -13.12 0.44
C ALA A 301 0.62 -13.84 1.11
N LEU A 302 0.36 -14.76 2.06
CA LEU A 302 1.42 -15.53 2.71
C LEU A 302 2.10 -16.49 1.73
N THR A 303 1.31 -17.18 0.90
CA THR A 303 1.86 -18.11 -0.11
C THR A 303 2.78 -17.38 -1.08
N LEU A 304 2.33 -16.23 -1.59
CA LEU A 304 3.11 -15.42 -2.52
C LEU A 304 4.37 -14.82 -1.87
N ALA A 305 4.27 -14.38 -0.62
CA ALA A 305 5.40 -13.79 0.12
C ALA A 305 6.46 -14.82 0.53
N CYS A 306 6.03 -16.03 0.88
CA CYS A 306 6.92 -17.12 1.32
C CYS A 306 7.44 -17.98 0.15
N SER A 307 6.92 -17.77 -1.07
CA SER A 307 7.41 -18.47 -2.26
C SER A 307 8.81 -18.00 -2.64
N PRO A 308 9.68 -18.89 -3.15
CA PRO A 308 10.98 -18.49 -3.67
C PRO A 308 10.81 -17.48 -4.82
N PRO A 309 11.69 -16.47 -4.96
CA PRO A 309 11.55 -15.44 -5.97
C PRO A 309 11.59 -16.06 -7.37
N THR A 310 10.50 -15.92 -8.12
CA THR A 310 10.42 -16.37 -9.50
C THR A 310 11.41 -15.57 -10.34
N LYS A 311 12.45 -16.23 -10.86
CA LYS A 311 13.35 -15.62 -11.86
C LYS A 311 12.52 -15.25 -13.08
N SER A 312 12.28 -13.95 -13.28
CA SER A 312 11.70 -13.41 -14.51
C SER A 312 12.46 -14.00 -15.71
N LYS A 313 11.76 -14.76 -16.56
CA LYS A 313 12.29 -15.18 -17.86
C LYS A 313 12.49 -13.90 -18.67
N ARG A 314 13.74 -13.45 -18.79
CA ARG A 314 14.16 -12.52 -19.83
C ARG A 314 13.67 -13.07 -21.17
N ARG A 315 12.57 -12.52 -21.70
CA ARG A 315 12.25 -12.63 -23.12
C ARG A 315 13.40 -11.94 -23.86
N LEU A 316 14.33 -12.72 -24.41
CA LEU A 316 15.19 -12.24 -25.48
C LEU A 316 14.25 -11.80 -26.61
N ARG A 317 14.20 -10.50 -26.88
CA ARG A 317 13.67 -10.00 -28.14
C ARG A 317 14.68 -10.42 -29.21
N HIS A 318 14.24 -11.32 -30.09
CA HIS A 318 14.87 -11.55 -31.39
C HIS A 318 14.37 -10.49 -32.38
#